data_AF-A0A0E9MKE5-F1
#
_entry.id   AF-A0A0E9MKE5-F1
#
_cell.length_a   1.000
_cell.length_b   1.000
_cell.length_c   1.000
_cell.angle_alpha   90.00
_cell.angle_beta   90.00
_cell.angle_gamma   90.00
#
_symmetry.space_group_name_H-M   'P 1'
#
loop_
_entity.id
_entity.type
_entity.pdbx_description
1 polymer ?
#
loop_
_entity_poly.entity_id
_entity_poly.type
_entity_poly.pdbx_seq_one_letter_code
_entity_poly.pdbx_strand_id
1 'polypeptide(L)'
;MDSGVPARAIMVVALLIAGGCGQVSSDLATIKTARSLAAERALVARLNAQSKLRPAYSKGMQRGAVQQLVAARSQLSQPDGRAGRAIGAVAALPDDAGPLRLGAHRLAAVEAQRENH
;
A
#
# COMPACT_ATOMS: atom_id res chain seq x y z
N MET A 1 -12.79 54.43 13.12
CA MET A 1 -11.59 54.01 13.87
C MET A 1 -11.71 52.48 13.96
N ASP A 2 -11.41 51.71 12.91
CA ASP A 2 -10.10 51.58 12.23
C ASP A 2 -8.98 51.53 13.27
N SER A 3 -8.32 50.40 13.50
CA SER A 3 -7.57 49.58 12.52
C SER A 3 -7.60 48.10 12.93
N GLY A 4 -7.82 47.13 12.04
CA GLY A 4 -7.25 47.01 10.71
C GLY A 4 -5.94 46.22 10.76
N VAL A 5 -5.93 45.03 11.37
CA VAL A 5 -4.78 44.12 11.28
C VAL A 5 -4.68 43.68 9.82
N PRO A 6 -3.59 43.99 9.09
CA PRO A 6 -3.53 43.75 7.66
C PRO A 6 -3.51 42.25 7.40
N ALA A 7 -4.65 41.75 6.90
CA ALA A 7 -4.88 40.38 6.43
C ALA A 7 -3.91 39.90 5.33
N ARG A 8 -2.97 40.74 4.91
CA ARG A 8 -1.96 40.47 3.87
C ARG A 8 -0.72 39.74 4.37
N ALA A 9 -0.42 39.76 5.67
CA ALA A 9 0.82 39.15 6.18
C ALA A 9 0.71 37.63 6.41
N ILE A 10 -0.50 37.09 6.58
CA ILE A 10 -0.71 35.65 6.87
C ILE A 10 -0.75 34.80 5.58
N MET A 11 -1.07 35.42 4.44
CA MET A 11 -1.29 34.69 3.18
C MET A 11 0.01 34.23 2.50
N VAL A 12 1.16 34.84 2.80
CA VAL A 12 2.44 34.51 2.15
C VAL A 12 3.15 33.31 2.81
N VAL A 13 2.93 33.08 4.11
CA VAL A 13 3.56 31.94 4.83
C VAL A 13 2.81 30.63 4.59
N ALA A 14 1.50 30.68 4.31
CA ALA A 14 0.70 29.49 3.98
C ALA A 14 0.99 28.91 2.58
N LEU A 15 1.68 29.66 1.71
CA LEU A 15 1.99 29.25 0.33
C LEU A 15 3.39 28.65 0.14
N LEU A 16 4.22 28.64 1.20
CA LEU A 16 5.63 28.22 1.11
C LEU A 16 5.96 26.92 1.87
N ILE A 17 4.97 26.22 2.43
CA ILE A 17 5.22 25.00 3.21
C ILE A 17 4.40 23.82 2.66
N ALA A 18 5.11 22.86 2.06
CA ALA A 18 4.85 21.42 2.12
C ALA A 18 3.88 20.73 1.13
N GLY A 19 3.65 21.27 -0.07
CA GLY A 19 2.87 20.56 -1.11
C GLY A 19 3.53 19.35 -1.79
N GLY A 20 4.75 18.93 -1.41
CA GLY A 20 5.53 17.94 -2.19
C GLY A 20 6.12 16.74 -1.44
N CYS A 21 6.33 16.82 -0.12
CA CYS A 21 7.05 15.76 0.62
C CYS A 21 6.16 14.81 1.45
N GLY A 22 4.86 15.10 1.60
CA GLY A 22 3.95 14.27 2.41
C GLY A 22 3.38 13.04 1.68
N GLN A 23 3.20 13.11 0.36
CA GLN A 23 2.55 12.04 -0.40
C GLN A 23 3.49 10.87 -0.70
N VAL A 24 4.78 11.14 -0.96
CA VAL A 24 5.78 10.08 -1.22
C VAL A 24 5.97 9.18 0.00
N SER A 25 5.99 9.76 1.21
CA SER A 25 6.09 8.98 2.45
C SER A 25 4.82 8.16 2.71
N SER A 26 3.64 8.68 2.36
CA SER A 26 2.37 7.93 2.46
C SER A 26 2.28 6.77 1.46
N ASP A 27 2.78 6.96 0.23
CA ASP A 27 2.84 5.91 -0.79
C ASP A 27 3.81 4.80 -0.39
N LEU A 28 4.99 5.16 0.14
CA LEU A 28 5.96 4.18 0.62
C LEU A 28 5.38 3.35 1.77
N ALA A 29 4.69 3.97 2.73
CA ALA A 29 4.01 3.27 3.82
C ALA A 29 2.91 2.31 3.28
N THR A 30 2.19 2.74 2.25
CA THR A 30 1.17 1.93 1.57
C THR A 30 1.79 0.72 0.87
N ILE A 31 2.92 0.92 0.18
CA ILE A 31 3.66 -0.15 -0.49
C ILE A 31 4.21 -1.17 0.54
N LYS A 32 4.76 -0.70 1.67
CA LYS A 32 5.23 -1.55 2.78
C LYS A 32 4.11 -2.41 3.35
N THR A 33 2.94 -1.81 3.54
CA THR A 33 1.74 -2.52 3.99
C THR A 33 1.32 -3.58 2.98
N ALA A 34 1.25 -3.23 1.69
CA ALA A 34 0.90 -4.17 0.63
C ALA A 34 1.90 -5.34 0.53
N ARG A 35 3.20 -5.10 0.69
CA ARG A 35 4.22 -6.16 0.73
C ARG A 35 3.99 -7.12 1.90
N SER A 36 3.72 -6.58 3.09
CA SER A 36 3.43 -7.38 4.28
C SER A 36 2.18 -8.25 4.09
N LEU A 37 1.11 -7.69 3.52
CA LEU A 37 -0.10 -8.43 3.19
C LEU A 37 0.17 -9.56 2.17
N ALA A 38 0.99 -9.31 1.16
CA ALA A 38 1.39 -10.33 0.19
C ALA A 38 2.15 -11.49 0.86
N ALA A 39 3.06 -11.19 1.79
CA ALA A 39 3.79 -12.19 2.55
C ALA A 39 2.87 -13.00 3.48
N GLU A 40 1.93 -12.34 4.14
CA GLU A 40 0.93 -13.00 4.97
C GLU A 40 0.03 -13.94 4.15
N ARG A 41 -0.45 -13.49 2.99
CA ARG A 41 -1.21 -14.35 2.07
C ARG A 41 -0.41 -15.59 1.67
N ALA A 42 0.87 -15.44 1.36
CA ALA A 42 1.75 -16.57 1.02
C ALA A 42 1.90 -17.54 2.20
N LEU A 43 2.04 -17.02 3.43
CA LEU A 43 2.11 -17.82 4.65
C LEU A 43 0.80 -18.58 4.90
N VAL A 44 -0.36 -17.91 4.80
CA VAL A 44 -1.68 -18.53 4.95
C VAL A 44 -1.89 -19.63 3.91
N ALA A 45 -1.55 -19.38 2.64
CA ALA A 45 -1.64 -20.37 1.58
C ALA A 45 -0.76 -21.60 1.88
N ARG A 46 0.48 -21.38 2.35
CA ARG A 46 1.39 -22.47 2.75
C ARG A 46 0.83 -23.29 3.92
N LEU A 47 0.33 -22.62 4.96
CA LEU A 47 -0.24 -23.31 6.13
C LEU A 47 -1.52 -24.07 5.79
N ASN A 48 -2.35 -23.52 4.88
CA ASN A 48 -3.53 -24.19 4.37
C ASN A 48 -3.17 -25.45 3.56
N ALA A 49 -2.16 -25.37 2.69
CA ALA A 49 -1.66 -26.53 1.93
C ALA A 49 -1.06 -27.63 2.83
N GLN A 50 -0.64 -27.27 4.06
CA GLN A 50 -0.18 -28.21 5.09
C GLN A 50 -1.31 -28.72 5.99
N SER A 51 -2.57 -28.41 5.70
CA SER A 51 -3.73 -28.74 6.54
C SER A 51 -3.64 -28.22 7.98
N LYS A 52 -2.87 -27.13 8.20
CA LYS A 52 -2.69 -26.51 9.53
C LYS A 52 -3.74 -25.46 9.87
N LEU A 53 -4.59 -25.10 8.91
CA LEU A 53 -5.66 -24.12 9.08
C LEU A 53 -7.00 -24.73 8.69
N ARG A 54 -8.07 -24.32 9.37
CA ARG A 54 -9.43 -24.66 8.95
C ARG A 54 -9.72 -23.98 7.60
N PRO A 55 -10.33 -24.68 6.61
CA PRO A 55 -10.57 -24.10 5.28
C PRO A 55 -11.37 -22.79 5.30
N ALA A 56 -12.37 -22.68 6.18
CA ALA A 56 -13.15 -21.46 6.33
C ALA A 56 -12.31 -20.27 6.84
N TYR A 57 -11.35 -20.54 7.73
CA TYR A 57 -10.46 -19.54 8.29
C TYR A 57 -9.46 -19.03 7.24
N SER A 58 -8.76 -19.94 6.55
CA SER A 58 -7.82 -19.55 5.49
C SER A 58 -8.51 -18.77 4.37
N LYS A 59 -9.71 -19.18 3.95
CA LYS A 59 -10.52 -18.46 2.95
C LYS A 59 -10.97 -17.08 3.43
N GLY A 60 -11.18 -16.89 4.73
CA GLY A 60 -11.48 -15.59 5.33
C GLY A 60 -10.26 -14.65 5.28
N MET A 61 -9.12 -15.15 5.74
CA MET A 61 -7.84 -14.41 5.73
C MET A 61 -7.44 -13.97 4.32
N GLN A 62 -7.53 -14.86 3.33
CA GLN A 62 -7.21 -14.53 1.94
C GLN A 62 -8.12 -13.43 1.38
N ARG A 63 -9.44 -13.55 1.59
CA ARG A 63 -10.41 -12.53 1.16
C ARG A 63 -10.16 -11.17 1.82
N GLY A 64 -9.92 -11.16 3.13
CA GLY A 64 -9.61 -9.94 3.87
C GLY A 64 -8.32 -9.27 3.35
N ALA A 65 -7.28 -10.05 3.08
CA ALA A 65 -6.03 -9.51 2.53
C ALA A 65 -6.21 -8.96 1.11
N VAL A 66 -7.00 -9.62 0.25
CA VAL A 66 -7.34 -9.08 -1.09
C VAL A 66 -8.06 -7.74 -0.98
N GLN A 67 -9.04 -7.61 -0.10
CA GLN A 67 -9.75 -6.35 0.13
C GLN A 67 -8.80 -5.24 0.59
N GLN A 68 -7.88 -5.55 1.52
CA GLN A 68 -6.88 -4.60 1.99
C GLN A 68 -5.88 -4.20 0.89
N LEU A 69 -5.48 -5.13 0.01
CA LEU A 69 -4.62 -4.80 -1.14
C LEU A 69 -5.34 -3.89 -2.15
N VAL A 70 -6.62 -4.14 -2.42
CA VAL A 70 -7.44 -3.27 -3.28
C VAL A 70 -7.57 -1.87 -2.67
N ALA A 71 -7.84 -1.78 -1.37
CA ALA A 71 -7.88 -0.51 -0.65
C ALA A 71 -6.53 0.21 -0.70
N ALA A 72 -5.42 -0.48 -0.42
CA ALA A 72 -4.07 0.07 -0.50
C ALA A 72 -3.77 0.65 -1.90
N ARG A 73 -4.16 -0.04 -2.98
CA ARG A 73 -4.02 0.51 -4.34
C ARG A 73 -4.76 1.83 -4.50
N SER A 74 -5.98 1.93 -3.99
CA SER A 74 -6.81 3.15 -4.12
C SER A 74 -6.28 4.34 -3.30
N GLN A 75 -5.47 4.08 -2.28
CA GLN A 75 -4.87 5.10 -1.41
C GLN A 75 -3.58 5.71 -1.98
N LEU A 76 -2.99 5.09 -3.00
CA LEU A 76 -1.78 5.62 -3.64
C LEU A 76 -2.05 6.93 -4.36
N SER A 77 -1.05 7.81 -4.40
CA SER A 77 -1.08 9.03 -5.23
C SER A 77 -1.28 8.75 -6.72
N GLN A 78 -0.82 7.59 -7.19
CA GLN A 78 -0.99 7.09 -8.57
C GLN A 78 -1.50 5.64 -8.55
N PRO A 79 -2.82 5.41 -8.42
CA PRO A 79 -3.41 4.07 -8.32
C PRO A 79 -3.19 3.18 -9.55
N ASP A 80 -2.97 3.80 -10.71
CA ASP A 80 -2.65 3.12 -11.97
C ASP A 80 -1.18 3.22 -12.35
N GLY A 81 -0.37 3.86 -11.50
CA GLY A 81 1.08 3.91 -11.61
C GLY A 81 1.73 2.56 -11.32
N ARG A 82 3.06 2.53 -11.37
CA ARG A 82 3.83 1.28 -11.23
C ARG A 82 3.53 0.52 -9.94
N ALA A 83 3.47 1.22 -8.81
CA ALA A 83 3.15 0.62 -7.51
C ALA A 83 1.71 0.11 -7.47
N GLY A 84 0.74 0.90 -7.93
CA GLY A 84 -0.66 0.50 -7.94
C GLY A 84 -0.93 -0.72 -8.84
N ARG A 85 -0.28 -0.80 -10.01
CA ARG A 85 -0.31 -1.99 -10.87
C ARG A 85 0.30 -3.22 -10.19
N ALA A 86 1.43 -3.05 -9.48
CA ALA A 86 2.05 -4.16 -8.75
C ALA A 86 1.15 -4.68 -7.61
N ILE A 87 0.55 -3.78 -6.82
CA ILE A 87 -0.38 -4.14 -5.75
C ILE A 87 -1.62 -4.84 -6.34
N GLY A 88 -2.20 -4.28 -7.41
CA GLY A 88 -3.35 -4.89 -8.10
C GLY A 88 -3.04 -6.27 -8.67
N ALA A 89 -1.86 -6.45 -9.25
CA ALA A 89 -1.42 -7.76 -9.74
C ALA A 89 -1.32 -8.79 -8.62
N VAL A 90 -0.79 -8.41 -7.44
CA VAL A 90 -0.74 -9.30 -6.28
C VAL A 90 -2.13 -9.62 -5.74
N ALA A 91 -3.03 -8.64 -5.68
CA ALA A 91 -4.42 -8.86 -5.26
C ALA A 91 -5.14 -9.90 -6.15
N ALA A 92 -4.82 -9.93 -7.45
CA ALA A 92 -5.39 -10.86 -8.42
C ALA A 92 -4.74 -12.26 -8.43
N LEU A 93 -3.65 -12.49 -7.68
CA LEU A 93 -3.01 -13.79 -7.62
C LEU A 93 -3.91 -14.83 -6.94
N PRO A 94 -3.88 -16.10 -7.40
CA PRO A 94 -4.57 -17.19 -6.73
C PRO A 94 -4.01 -17.39 -5.32
N ASP A 95 -4.80 -18.04 -4.45
CA ASP A 95 -4.44 -18.35 -3.07
C ASP A 95 -3.43 -19.51 -2.96
N ASP A 96 -2.35 -19.44 -3.76
CA ASP A 96 -1.24 -20.38 -3.80
C ASP A 96 0.05 -19.71 -3.31
N ALA A 97 0.80 -20.43 -2.47
CA ALA A 97 1.98 -19.89 -1.79
C ALA A 97 3.09 -19.47 -2.76
N GLY A 98 3.26 -20.16 -3.90
CA GLY A 98 4.32 -19.89 -4.88
C GLY A 98 4.17 -18.53 -5.56
N PRO A 99 3.07 -18.30 -6.33
CA PRO A 99 2.78 -17.02 -6.95
C PRO A 99 2.73 -15.88 -5.94
N LEU A 100 2.12 -16.08 -4.77
CA LEU A 100 2.03 -15.03 -3.74
C LEU A 100 3.41 -14.63 -3.21
N ARG A 101 4.30 -15.60 -2.96
CA ARG A 101 5.69 -15.30 -2.55
C ARG A 101 6.44 -14.51 -3.62
N LEU A 102 6.28 -14.88 -4.89
CA LEU A 102 6.86 -14.10 -6.00
C LEU A 102 6.27 -12.69 -6.07
N GLY A 103 4.96 -12.54 -5.83
CA GLY A 103 4.28 -11.26 -5.70
C GLY A 103 4.86 -10.37 -4.60
N ALA A 104 5.10 -10.94 -3.41
CA ALA A 104 5.73 -10.24 -2.29
C ALA A 104 7.14 -9.75 -2.63
N HIS A 105 7.95 -10.56 -3.32
CA HIS A 105 9.28 -10.14 -3.78
C HIS A 105 9.22 -9.01 -4.81
N ARG A 106 8.24 -9.04 -5.73
CA ARG A 106 8.04 -7.95 -6.70
C ARG A 106 7.66 -6.65 -5.99
N LEU A 107 6.82 -6.71 -4.95
CA LEU A 107 6.50 -5.53 -4.14
C LEU A 107 7.72 -5.02 -3.36
N ALA A 108 8.57 -5.89 -2.84
CA ALA A 108 9.82 -5.50 -2.22
C ALA A 108 10.76 -4.75 -3.19
N ALA A 109 10.82 -5.17 -4.46
CA ALA A 109 11.59 -4.44 -5.47
C ALA A 109 11.01 -3.04 -5.76
N VAL A 110 9.67 -2.91 -5.80
CA VAL A 110 8.99 -1.61 -5.97
C VAL A 110 9.23 -0.71 -4.75
N GLU A 111 9.19 -1.26 -3.54
CA GLU A 111 9.50 -0.57 -2.29
C GLU A 111 10.93 -0.01 -2.32
N ALA A 112 11.92 -0.86 -2.59
CA ALA A 112 13.33 -0.45 -2.65
C ALA A 112 13.58 0.65 -3.68
N GLN A 113 12.87 0.64 -4.81
CA GLN A 113 12.96 1.70 -5.81
C GLN A 113 12.24 2.98 -5.41
N ARG A 114 11.31 2.95 -4.44
CA ARG A 114 10.73 4.16 -3.87
C ARG A 114 11.57 4.74 -2.73
N GLU A 115 12.36 3.93 -2.05
CA GLU A 115 13.26 4.40 -0.99
C GLU A 115 14.51 5.12 -1.53
N ASN A 116 14.91 4.82 -2.77
CA ASN A 116 16.11 5.38 -3.40
C ASN A 116 15.86 6.62 -4.27
N HIS A 117 14.64 7.17 -4.30
CA HIS A 117 14.22 8.31 -5.12
C HIS A 117 13.48 9.34 -4.27
#